data_AF-A0A1H9VJG7-F1
#
_entry.id   AF-A0A1H9VJG7-F1
#
_cell.length_a   1.000
_cell.length_b   1.000
_cell.length_c   1.000
_cell.angle_alpha   90.00
_cell.angle_beta   90.00
_cell.angle_gamma   90.00
#
_symmetry.space_group_name_H-M   'P 1'
#
loop_
_entity.id
_entity.type
_entity.pdbx_description
1 polymer ?
#
loop_
_entity_poly.entity_id
_entity_poly.type
_entity_poly.pdbx_seq_one_letter_code
_entity_poly.pdbx_strand_id
1 'polypeptide(L)'
;MTDTARYVEDALEAVHRLHETAEQLIYAHASEALLISAMTHYISVRHILTADAPSGATLGALARTEQFIVASADAYYRQLPDDAETSLKHAERTALFGNRLMALDGIGPATTNQLFERGIFTPEQLFAIPAHTLETLDLPAASLARVTSLHNAHQAKTPD
;
A
#
# COMPACT_ATOMS: atom_id res chain seq x y z
N MET A 1 10.70 25.65 -22.50
CA MET A 1 11.03 26.09 -21.12
C MET A 1 9.78 26.24 -20.23
N THR A 2 8.57 26.34 -20.80
CA THR A 2 7.31 26.49 -20.04
C THR A 2 6.75 25.19 -19.45
N ASP A 3 7.00 24.04 -20.09
CA ASP A 3 6.49 22.73 -19.64
C ASP A 3 7.14 22.26 -18.33
N THR A 4 8.45 22.44 -18.20
CA THR A 4 9.20 21.98 -17.02
C THR A 4 8.83 22.77 -15.77
N ALA A 5 8.63 24.09 -15.89
CA ALA A 5 8.23 24.93 -14.75
C ALA A 5 6.84 24.55 -14.25
N ARG A 6 5.89 24.35 -15.17
CA ARG A 6 4.53 23.93 -14.83
C ARG A 6 4.49 22.53 -14.20
N TYR A 7 5.24 21.58 -14.75
CA TYR A 7 5.37 20.24 -14.18
C TYR A 7 5.93 20.26 -12.74
N VAL A 8 6.91 21.11 -12.46
CA VAL A 8 7.47 21.28 -11.11
C VAL A 8 6.45 21.88 -10.14
N GLU A 9 5.68 22.89 -10.57
CA GLU A 9 4.60 23.46 -9.78
C GLU A 9 3.51 22.43 -9.46
N ASP A 10 3.04 21.69 -10.46
CA ASP A 10 2.04 20.63 -10.30
C ASP A 10 2.53 19.53 -9.36
N ALA A 11 3.81 19.15 -9.47
CA ALA A 11 4.43 18.14 -8.59
C ALA A 11 4.53 18.63 -7.13
N LEU A 12 4.95 19.88 -6.92
CA LEU A 12 5.03 20.47 -5.58
C LEU A 12 3.65 20.57 -4.94
N GLU A 13 2.63 21.01 -5.69
CA GLU A 13 1.26 21.11 -5.19
C GLU A 13 0.70 19.73 -4.83
N ALA A 14 0.96 18.71 -5.64
CA ALA A 14 0.56 17.33 -5.35
C ALA A 14 1.23 16.79 -4.08
N VAL A 15 2.54 17.05 -3.91
CA VAL A 15 3.28 16.65 -2.71
C VAL A 15 2.79 17.39 -1.47
N HIS A 16 2.50 18.69 -1.55
CA HIS A 16 1.92 19.45 -0.44
C HIS A 16 0.57 18.88 -0.01
N ARG A 17 -0.33 18.59 -0.97
CA ARG A 17 -1.63 17.96 -0.66
C ARG A 17 -1.49 16.59 0.01
N LEU A 18 -0.56 15.77 -0.48
CA LEU A 18 -0.25 14.49 0.16
C LEU A 18 0.28 14.70 1.58
N HIS A 19 1.21 15.63 1.78
CA HIS A 19 1.76 15.97 3.09
C HIS A 19 0.68 16.42 4.06
N GLU A 20 -0.19 17.36 3.68
CA GLU A 20 -1.30 17.84 4.50
C GLU A 20 -2.24 16.69 4.90
N THR A 21 -2.60 15.81 3.98
CA THR A 21 -3.45 14.65 4.30
C THR A 21 -2.75 13.62 5.20
N ALA A 22 -1.45 13.39 5.00
CA ALA A 22 -0.68 12.50 5.86
C ALA A 22 -0.50 13.09 7.27
N GLU A 23 -0.30 14.40 7.36
CA GLU A 23 -0.21 15.13 8.62
C GLU A 23 -1.54 15.05 9.40
N GLN A 24 -2.67 15.22 8.72
CA GLN A 24 -3.99 15.00 9.33
C GLN A 24 -4.17 13.58 9.85
N LEU A 25 -3.69 12.56 9.14
CA LEU A 25 -3.73 11.17 9.62
C LEU A 25 -2.85 10.93 10.86
N ILE A 26 -1.82 11.74 11.08
CA ILE A 26 -0.96 11.66 12.27
C ILE A 26 -1.61 12.32 13.48
N TYR A 27 -2.23 13.50 13.29
CA TYR A 27 -2.71 14.32 14.40
C TYR A 27 -4.22 14.23 14.68
N ALA A 28 -5.01 13.72 13.74
CA ALA A 28 -6.45 13.57 13.90
C ALA A 28 -6.87 12.09 13.83
N HIS A 29 -8.09 11.82 14.29
CA HIS A 29 -8.69 10.50 14.10
C HIS A 29 -8.90 10.23 12.60
N ALA A 30 -8.46 9.06 12.15
CA ALA A 30 -8.71 8.62 10.78
C ALA A 30 -10.22 8.54 10.53
N SER A 31 -10.62 9.05 9.37
CA SER A 31 -11.95 8.85 8.81
C SER A 31 -11.81 8.21 7.44
N GLU A 32 -12.84 7.50 6.98
CA GLU A 32 -12.82 6.88 5.66
C GLU A 32 -12.53 7.90 4.55
N ALA A 33 -13.17 9.08 4.59
CA ALA A 33 -12.95 10.13 3.60
C ALA A 33 -11.49 10.59 3.57
N LEU A 34 -10.87 10.79 4.75
CA LEU A 34 -9.46 11.20 4.84
C LEU A 34 -8.52 10.13 4.28
N LEU A 35 -8.79 8.85 4.55
CA LEU A 35 -7.99 7.73 4.03
C LEU A 35 -8.08 7.60 2.50
N ILE A 36 -9.29 7.76 1.95
CA ILE A 36 -9.51 7.78 0.51
C ILE A 36 -8.76 8.95 -0.14
N SER A 37 -8.86 10.14 0.44
CA SER A 37 -8.15 11.33 -0.04
C SER A 37 -6.63 11.13 0.01
N ALA A 38 -6.10 10.64 1.13
CA ALA A 38 -4.67 10.39 1.29
C ALA A 38 -4.14 9.40 0.24
N MET A 39 -4.84 8.28 0.02
CA MET A 39 -4.43 7.29 -0.98
C MET A 39 -4.56 7.82 -2.41
N THR A 40 -5.58 8.63 -2.69
CA THR A 40 -5.76 9.28 -4.00
C THR A 40 -4.63 10.28 -4.27
N HIS A 41 -4.29 11.13 -3.29
CA HIS A 41 -3.16 12.05 -3.40
C HIS A 41 -1.84 11.29 -3.57
N TYR A 42 -1.66 10.19 -2.83
CA TYR A 42 -0.49 9.32 -2.99
C TYR A 42 -0.38 8.77 -4.42
N ILE A 43 -1.45 8.22 -4.98
CA ILE A 43 -1.45 7.67 -6.34
C ILE A 43 -1.08 8.76 -7.36
N SER A 44 -1.60 9.98 -7.19
CA SER A 44 -1.24 11.12 -8.04
C SER A 44 0.24 11.49 -7.92
N VAL A 45 0.76 11.65 -6.71
CA VAL A 45 2.18 11.95 -6.46
C VAL A 45 3.08 10.84 -7.00
N ARG A 46 2.73 9.57 -6.79
CA ARG A 46 3.46 8.44 -7.33
C ARG A 46 3.51 8.50 -8.85
N HIS A 47 2.38 8.76 -9.52
CA HIS A 47 2.33 8.87 -10.98
C HIS A 47 3.25 9.97 -11.49
N ILE A 48 3.21 11.16 -10.87
CA ILE A 48 4.05 12.29 -11.25
C ILE A 48 5.53 11.97 -11.02
N LEU A 49 5.91 11.57 -9.80
CA LEU A 49 7.31 11.43 -9.40
C LEU A 49 8.00 10.18 -9.98
N THR A 50 7.24 9.22 -10.53
CA THR A 50 7.79 8.03 -11.17
C THR A 50 7.77 8.10 -12.70
N ALA A 51 7.32 9.21 -13.28
CA ALA A 51 7.20 9.38 -14.73
C ALA A 51 8.55 9.35 -15.47
N ASP A 52 9.65 9.80 -14.84
CA ASP A 52 10.97 9.87 -15.48
C ASP A 52 12.07 9.40 -14.51
N ALA A 53 12.44 8.11 -14.63
CA ALA A 53 13.54 7.46 -13.91
C ALA A 53 13.70 7.89 -12.42
N PRO A 54 12.75 7.51 -11.53
CA PRO A 54 12.76 7.97 -10.15
C PRO A 54 14.03 7.51 -9.40
N SER A 55 14.55 8.38 -8.54
CA SER A 55 15.65 8.00 -7.65
C SER A 55 15.21 6.92 -6.64
N GLY A 56 16.16 6.10 -6.16
CA GLY A 56 15.88 5.13 -5.10
C GLY A 56 15.33 5.76 -3.82
N ALA A 57 15.78 6.98 -3.49
CA ALA A 57 15.27 7.74 -2.34
C ALA A 57 13.79 8.14 -2.53
N THR A 58 13.41 8.56 -3.75
CA THR A 58 12.02 8.86 -4.12
C THR A 58 11.14 7.62 -3.99
N LEU A 59 11.59 6.48 -4.54
CA LEU A 59 10.86 5.22 -4.45
C LEU A 59 10.69 4.77 -2.99
N GLY A 60 11.75 4.86 -2.18
CA GLY A 60 11.70 4.51 -0.76
C GLY A 60 10.78 5.43 0.05
N ALA A 61 10.74 6.73 -0.26
CA ALA A 61 9.82 7.66 0.38
C ALA A 61 8.35 7.34 0.02
N LEU A 62 8.06 7.11 -1.26
CA LEU A 62 6.73 6.71 -1.73
C LEU A 62 6.27 5.41 -1.05
N ALA A 63 7.14 4.40 -0.99
CA ALA A 63 6.81 3.12 -0.35
C ALA A 63 6.45 3.28 1.13
N ARG A 64 7.19 4.10 1.90
CA ARG A 64 6.89 4.38 3.30
C ARG A 64 5.59 5.16 3.48
N THR A 65 5.33 6.15 2.62
CA THR A 65 4.09 6.94 2.68
C THR A 65 2.87 6.07 2.41
N GLU A 66 2.93 5.20 1.41
CA GLU A 66 1.86 4.26 1.13
C GLU A 66 1.66 3.26 2.28
N GLN A 67 2.75 2.68 2.79
CA GLN A 67 2.67 1.77 3.93
C GLN A 67 1.98 2.44 5.12
N PHE A 68 2.29 3.71 5.40
CA PHE A 68 1.64 4.49 6.44
C PHE A 68 0.14 4.68 6.20
N ILE A 69 -0.26 5.04 4.97
CA ILE A 69 -1.67 5.25 4.61
C ILE A 69 -2.45 3.94 4.70
N VAL A 70 -1.90 2.85 4.16
CA VAL A 70 -2.55 1.53 4.15
C VAL A 70 -2.67 0.97 5.57
N ALA A 71 -1.63 1.12 6.41
CA ALA A 71 -1.70 0.72 7.82
C ALA A 71 -2.76 1.53 8.59
N SER A 72 -2.85 2.84 8.33
CA SER A 72 -3.90 3.69 8.90
C SER A 72 -5.30 3.26 8.44
N ALA A 73 -5.44 2.84 7.18
CA ALA A 73 -6.70 2.36 6.64
C ALA A 73 -7.15 1.05 7.28
N ASP A 74 -6.25 0.08 7.42
CA ASP A 74 -6.55 -1.17 8.12
C ASP A 74 -6.95 -0.93 9.58
N ALA A 75 -6.19 -0.11 10.31
CA ALA A 75 -6.49 0.24 11.69
C ALA A 75 -7.89 0.86 11.83
N TYR A 76 -8.28 1.74 10.90
CA TYR A 76 -9.62 2.31 10.84
C TYR A 76 -10.70 1.26 10.58
N TYR A 77 -10.56 0.44 9.53
CA TYR A 77 -11.61 -0.51 9.15
C TYR A 77 -11.78 -1.65 10.15
N ARG A 78 -10.74 -2.03 10.91
CA ARG A 78 -10.84 -3.02 11.99
C ARG A 78 -11.55 -2.50 13.24
N GLN A 79 -11.60 -1.19 13.44
CA GLN A 79 -12.31 -0.58 14.56
C GLN A 79 -13.82 -0.45 14.29
N LEU A 80 -14.24 -0.58 13.03
CA LEU A 80 -15.64 -0.50 12.67
C LEU A 80 -16.38 -1.77 13.10
N PRO A 81 -17.64 -1.64 13.56
CA PRO A 81 -18.55 -2.76 13.69
C PRO A 81 -18.71 -3.54 12.37
N ASP A 82 -19.02 -4.83 12.47
CA ASP A 82 -19.22 -5.70 11.28
C ASP A 82 -20.36 -5.22 10.36
N ASP A 83 -21.34 -4.50 10.91
CA ASP A 83 -22.50 -3.93 10.21
C ASP A 83 -22.31 -2.44 9.81
N ALA A 84 -21.12 -1.88 10.00
CA ALA A 84 -20.85 -0.49 9.66
C ALA A 84 -20.98 -0.26 8.15
N GLU A 85 -21.87 0.68 7.78
CA GLU A 85 -21.93 1.17 6.41
C GLU A 85 -20.71 2.03 6.10
N THR A 86 -19.93 1.58 5.12
CA THR A 86 -18.78 2.28 4.57
C THR A 86 -19.09 2.71 3.15
N SER A 87 -18.55 3.85 2.74
CA SER A 87 -18.70 4.35 1.38
C SER A 87 -18.04 3.44 0.34
N LEU A 88 -16.99 2.70 0.73
CA LEU A 88 -16.34 1.70 -0.10
C LEU A 88 -16.74 0.28 0.30
N LYS A 89 -17.23 -0.49 -0.67
CA LYS A 89 -17.39 -1.94 -0.50
C LYS A 89 -16.04 -2.61 -0.29
N HIS A 90 -16.05 -3.81 0.29
CA HIS A 90 -14.83 -4.56 0.58
C HIS A 90 -13.90 -4.69 -0.64
N ALA A 91 -14.43 -5.02 -1.81
CA ALA A 91 -13.62 -5.13 -3.04
C ALA A 91 -12.99 -3.79 -3.47
N GLU A 92 -13.69 -2.67 -3.28
CA GLU A 92 -13.18 -1.33 -3.62
C GLU A 92 -12.08 -0.91 -2.64
N ARG A 93 -12.22 -1.25 -1.35
CA ARG A 93 -11.17 -1.07 -0.34
C ARG A 93 -9.91 -1.85 -0.70
N THR A 94 -10.05 -3.13 -1.04
CA THR A 94 -8.91 -3.96 -1.49
C THR A 94 -8.28 -3.39 -2.76
N ALA A 95 -9.07 -2.90 -3.70
CA ALA A 95 -8.55 -2.27 -4.91
C ALA A 95 -7.77 -0.98 -4.61
N LEU A 96 -8.25 -0.17 -3.67
CA LEU A 96 -7.61 1.09 -3.32
C LEU A 96 -6.32 0.88 -2.51
N PHE A 97 -6.36 0.01 -1.50
CA PHE A 97 -5.28 -0.15 -0.53
C PHE A 97 -4.36 -1.35 -0.79
N GLY A 98 -4.82 -2.35 -1.55
CA GLY A 98 -4.10 -3.61 -1.78
C GLY A 98 -3.32 -3.67 -3.11
N ASN A 99 -3.33 -2.60 -3.90
CA ASN A 99 -2.78 -2.61 -5.26
C ASN A 99 -1.33 -3.11 -5.35
N ARG A 100 -0.48 -2.80 -4.38
CA ARG A 100 0.91 -3.25 -4.40
C ARG A 100 1.09 -4.72 -4.11
N LEU A 101 0.29 -5.31 -3.24
CA LEU A 101 0.28 -6.75 -3.08
C LEU A 101 -0.25 -7.41 -4.35
N MET A 102 -1.34 -6.89 -4.93
CA MET A 102 -1.91 -7.43 -6.17
C MET A 102 -1.00 -7.27 -7.40
N ALA A 103 -0.05 -6.34 -7.37
CA ALA A 103 0.95 -6.18 -8.42
C ALA A 103 2.05 -7.26 -8.37
N LEU A 104 2.13 -8.05 -7.31
CA LEU A 104 3.04 -9.17 -7.21
C LEU A 104 2.52 -10.34 -8.04
N ASP A 105 3.41 -10.97 -8.80
CA ASP A 105 3.03 -12.09 -9.65
C ASP A 105 2.41 -13.22 -8.82
N GLY A 106 1.26 -13.71 -9.25
CA GLY A 106 0.48 -14.73 -8.55
C GLY A 106 -0.34 -14.24 -7.35
N ILE A 107 -0.29 -12.97 -6.95
CA ILE A 107 -1.11 -12.44 -5.86
C ILE A 107 -2.36 -11.76 -6.41
N GLY A 108 -3.52 -12.41 -6.23
CA GLY A 108 -4.82 -11.85 -6.60
C GLY A 108 -5.56 -11.17 -5.45
N PRO A 109 -6.78 -10.67 -5.69
CA PRO A 109 -7.60 -10.03 -4.66
C PRO A 109 -7.87 -10.93 -3.45
N ALA A 110 -8.17 -12.21 -3.68
CA ALA A 110 -8.44 -13.16 -2.60
C ALA A 110 -7.23 -13.36 -1.67
N THR A 111 -6.03 -13.52 -2.23
CA THR A 111 -4.80 -13.65 -1.45
C THR A 111 -4.46 -12.34 -0.75
N THR A 112 -4.69 -11.19 -1.39
CA THR A 112 -4.50 -9.87 -0.79
C THR A 112 -5.37 -9.68 0.45
N ASN A 113 -6.65 -10.06 0.39
CA ASN A 113 -7.54 -10.00 1.55
C ASN A 113 -7.05 -10.86 2.71
N GLN A 114 -6.61 -12.09 2.42
CA GLN A 114 -6.09 -13.00 3.43
C GLN A 114 -4.80 -12.46 4.07
N LEU A 115 -3.95 -11.78 3.30
CA LEU A 115 -2.76 -11.12 3.83
C LEU A 115 -3.14 -9.92 4.73
N PHE A 116 -4.12 -9.12 4.31
CA PHE A 116 -4.63 -7.99 5.09
C PHE A 116 -5.20 -8.42 6.44
N GLU A 117 -6.00 -9.49 6.47
CA GLU A 117 -6.51 -10.09 7.72
C GLU A 117 -5.37 -10.46 8.69
N ARG A 118 -4.21 -10.82 8.17
CA ARG A 118 -3.01 -11.23 8.93
C ARG A 118 -2.06 -10.06 9.23
N GLY A 119 -2.44 -8.83 8.92
CA GLY A 119 -1.62 -7.65 9.19
C GLY A 119 -0.53 -7.39 8.15
N ILE A 120 -0.59 -8.07 7.00
CA ILE A 120 0.39 -7.96 5.92
C ILE A 120 -0.24 -7.12 4.81
N PHE A 121 0.15 -5.85 4.73
CA PHE A 121 -0.51 -4.88 3.86
C PHE A 121 0.30 -4.48 2.64
N THR A 122 1.60 -4.73 2.67
CA THR A 122 2.55 -4.30 1.64
C THR A 122 3.52 -5.42 1.27
N PRO A 123 4.11 -5.37 0.05
CA PRO A 123 5.15 -6.31 -0.34
C PRO A 123 6.35 -6.33 0.61
N GLU A 124 6.77 -5.18 1.12
CA GLU A 124 7.86 -5.08 2.09
C GLU A 124 7.57 -5.88 3.35
N GLN A 125 6.36 -5.76 3.89
CA GLN A 125 5.96 -6.54 5.05
C GLN A 125 5.94 -8.03 4.73
N LEU A 126 5.45 -8.43 3.56
CA LEU A 126 5.43 -9.83 3.13
C LEU A 126 6.84 -10.42 3.04
N PHE A 127 7.78 -9.70 2.44
CA PHE A 127 9.16 -10.17 2.25
C PHE A 127 10.05 -10.03 3.48
N ALA A 128 9.64 -9.26 4.48
CA ALA A 128 10.31 -9.19 5.77
C ALA A 128 9.96 -10.38 6.70
N ILE A 129 8.98 -11.22 6.33
CA ILE A 129 8.58 -12.36 7.14
C ILE A 129 9.66 -13.45 7.07
N PRO A 130 10.17 -13.96 8.20
CA PRO A 130 11.09 -15.09 8.17
C PRO A 130 10.45 -16.31 7.52
N ALA A 131 11.20 -17.06 6.71
CA ALA A 131 10.67 -18.21 5.96
C ALA A 131 9.94 -19.24 6.85
N HIS A 132 10.47 -19.50 8.06
CA HIS A 132 9.83 -20.40 9.02
C HIS A 132 8.49 -19.88 9.56
N THR A 133 8.30 -18.56 9.61
CA THR A 133 7.04 -17.93 10.02
C THR A 133 6.04 -17.93 8.87
N LEU A 134 6.51 -17.86 7.63
CA LEU A 134 5.66 -17.88 6.44
C LEU A 134 4.81 -19.16 6.37
N GLU A 135 5.41 -20.31 6.68
CA GLU A 135 4.73 -21.61 6.71
C GLU A 135 3.66 -21.71 7.81
N THR A 136 3.76 -20.88 8.84
CA THR A 136 2.80 -20.80 9.95
C THR A 136 1.69 -19.77 9.72
N LEU A 137 1.75 -19.02 8.62
CA LEU A 137 0.62 -18.19 8.23
C LEU A 137 -0.55 -19.11 7.91
N ASP A 138 -1.66 -18.91 8.63
CA ASP A 138 -2.90 -19.67 8.45
C ASP A 138 -3.58 -19.33 7.12
N LEU A 139 -2.90 -19.49 5.99
CA LEU A 139 -3.43 -19.22 4.67
C LEU A 139 -3.99 -20.50 4.06
N PRO A 140 -5.06 -20.42 3.24
CA PRO A 140 -5.48 -21.56 2.44
C PRO A 140 -4.31 -22.08 1.61
N ALA A 141 -4.20 -23.40 1.46
CA ALA A 141 -3.02 -24.07 0.86
C ALA A 141 -2.60 -23.47 -0.50
N ALA A 142 -3.56 -23.08 -1.34
CA ALA A 142 -3.28 -22.45 -2.62
C ALA A 142 -2.66 -21.04 -2.49
N SER A 143 -3.12 -20.23 -1.52
CA SER A 143 -2.53 -18.91 -1.25
C SER A 143 -1.17 -19.04 -0.59
N LEU A 144 -1.02 -19.98 0.36
CA LEU A 144 0.27 -20.26 1.00
C LEU A 144 1.33 -20.65 -0.04
N ALA A 145 1.02 -21.60 -0.93
CA ALA A 145 1.95 -22.03 -1.98
C ALA A 145 2.42 -20.87 -2.88
N ARG A 146 1.50 -19.95 -3.24
CA ARG A 146 1.84 -18.76 -4.05
C ARG A 146 2.74 -17.80 -3.29
N VAL A 147 2.39 -17.49 -2.05
CA VAL A 147 3.15 -16.61 -1.16
C VAL A 147 4.56 -17.17 -0.92
N THR A 148 4.69 -18.46 -0.62
CA THR A 148 5.99 -19.13 -0.41
C THR A 148 6.84 -19.13 -1.68
N SER A 149 6.25 -19.45 -2.84
CA SER A 149 6.97 -19.40 -4.12
C SER A 149 7.53 -18.00 -4.40
N LEU A 150 6.69 -16.97 -4.20
CA LEU A 150 7.07 -15.58 -4.39
C LEU A 150 8.17 -15.14 -3.40
N HIS A 151 8.06 -15.53 -2.13
CA HIS A 151 9.03 -15.23 -1.09
C HIS A 151 10.40 -15.83 -1.41
N ASN A 152 10.44 -17.11 -1.80
CA ASN A 152 11.67 -17.80 -2.17
C ASN A 152 12.31 -17.17 -3.42
N ALA A 153 11.50 -16.79 -4.41
CA ALA A 153 11.99 -16.10 -5.61
C ALA A 153 12.57 -14.70 -5.29
N HIS A 154 12.03 -14.01 -4.28
CA HIS A 154 12.56 -12.74 -3.82
C HIS A 154 13.91 -12.91 -3.11
N GLN A 155 14.02 -13.88 -2.18
CA GLN A 155 15.28 -14.17 -1.47
C GLN A 155 16.40 -14.61 -2.41
N ALA A 156 16.09 -15.39 -3.45
CA ALA A 156 17.08 -15.80 -4.44
C ALA A 156 17.67 -14.61 -5.25
N LYS A 157 16.90 -13.51 -5.40
CA LYS A 157 17.34 -12.29 -6.09
C LYS A 157 18.06 -11.31 -5.17
N THR A 158 17.78 -11.38 -3.88
CA THR A 158 18.35 -10.52 -2.84
C THR A 158 18.90 -11.41 -1.73
N PRO A 159 20.01 -12.15 -1.99
CA PRO A 159 20.64 -12.93 -0.93
C PRO A 159 21.18 -11.96 0.13
N ASP A 160 20.94 -12.30 1.40
CA ASP A 160 21.44 -11.55 2.57
C ASP A 160 22.94 -11.25 2.48
#